data_AF-A0A420M8U0-F1
#
_entry.id   AF-A0A420M8U0-F1
#
_cell.length_a   1.000
_cell.length_b   1.000
_cell.length_c   1.000
_cell.angle_alpha   90.00
_cell.angle_beta   90.00
_cell.angle_gamma   90.00
#
_symmetry.space_group_name_H-M   'P 1'
#
loop_
_entity.id
_entity.type
_entity.pdbx_description
1 polymer ?
#
loop_
_entity_poly.entity_id
_entity_poly.type
_entity_poly.pdbx_seq_one_letter_code
_entity_poly.pdbx_strand_id
1 'polypeptide(L)'
;MAFCTEEVMDGRPDSTLLVYFSGVLGFSADLTGFLPARSYTSNLAALIYIQRLLFLEYALPAQGYPRLGIARRPRTGQIARLQNIRQEYLVLGSQSPFEELFSLLVFGRAIAGSETPAFLLKWSDDGQTPSHRDDTVAHMEQFRRLPKALLERAESLCEQLMYGWKPLCDLFSVKDDMSNRTHGFSFVNHPKNGLAEAYLELSLKACTGQVNPLSRKGRWNQKAILAYLKKEEALREVLSGLMLMTCGGQPRSPDLLNIRVRNHRTSERSLYVYNGYMIYVTRSHKAKRSTNVDREPSISGSIQPIRHPERGEGHTRSRSY
;
A
#
# COMPACT_ATOMS: atom_id res chain seq x y z
N MET A 1 26.00 -10.12 6.32
CA MET A 1 26.88 -9.68 5.22
C MET A 1 27.67 -10.82 4.62
N ALA A 2 28.33 -11.67 5.41
CA ALA A 2 29.09 -12.83 4.92
C ALA A 2 28.39 -13.57 3.75
N PHE A 3 27.17 -14.07 3.94
CA PHE A 3 26.42 -14.79 2.89
C PHE A 3 26.11 -14.00 1.61
N CYS A 4 26.09 -12.67 1.68
CA CYS A 4 25.81 -11.80 0.52
C CYS A 4 27.08 -11.44 -0.26
N THR A 5 28.25 -11.57 0.38
CA THR A 5 29.57 -11.21 -0.16
C THR A 5 30.47 -12.44 -0.30
N GLU A 6 29.88 -13.64 -0.30
CA GLU A 6 30.61 -14.88 -0.54
C GLU A 6 31.16 -14.89 -1.97
N GLU A 7 32.41 -15.30 -2.11
CA GLU A 7 33.04 -15.47 -3.40
C GLU A 7 32.55 -16.76 -4.07
N VAL A 8 32.31 -16.67 -5.37
CA VAL A 8 31.96 -17.83 -6.18
C VAL A 8 33.20 -18.68 -6.40
N MET A 9 33.18 -19.92 -5.90
CA MET A 9 34.28 -20.87 -6.07
C MET A 9 34.17 -21.59 -7.42
N ASP A 10 35.29 -21.70 -8.13
CA ASP A 10 35.41 -22.40 -9.43
C ASP A 10 34.41 -21.95 -10.50
N GLY A 11 33.94 -20.70 -10.41
CA GLY A 11 32.91 -20.17 -11.31
C GLY A 11 31.54 -20.84 -11.17
N ARG A 12 31.29 -21.56 -10.06
CA ARG A 12 30.05 -22.26 -9.76
C ARG A 12 29.18 -21.45 -8.81
N PRO A 13 28.11 -20.79 -9.26
CA PRO A 13 27.36 -19.87 -8.41
C PRO A 13 26.71 -20.55 -7.19
N ASP A 14 26.36 -21.83 -7.30
CA ASP A 14 25.81 -22.69 -6.24
C ASP A 14 26.83 -23.07 -5.15
N SER A 15 28.12 -22.72 -5.32
CA SER A 15 29.11 -22.78 -4.25
C SER A 15 28.83 -21.79 -3.12
N THR A 16 28.05 -20.73 -3.38
CA THR A 16 27.65 -19.77 -2.37
C THR A 16 26.41 -20.26 -1.63
N LEU A 17 26.40 -20.13 -0.30
CA LEU A 17 25.32 -20.66 0.54
C LEU A 17 23.97 -20.05 0.17
N LEU A 18 23.95 -18.78 -0.22
CA LEU A 18 22.70 -18.08 -0.52
C LEU A 18 22.09 -18.55 -1.86
N VAL A 19 22.91 -18.81 -2.89
CA VAL A 19 22.44 -19.38 -4.15
C VAL A 19 22.00 -20.83 -3.93
N TYR A 20 22.79 -21.63 -3.19
CA TYR A 20 22.41 -22.99 -2.82
C TYR A 20 21.06 -23.04 -2.09
N PHE A 21 20.90 -22.20 -1.07
CA PHE A 21 19.65 -22.08 -0.31
C PHE A 21 18.48 -21.64 -1.19
N SER A 22 18.72 -20.77 -2.18
CA SER A 22 17.66 -20.41 -3.14
C SER A 22 17.18 -21.62 -3.92
N GLY A 23 18.07 -22.55 -4.32
CA GLY A 23 17.68 -23.80 -4.96
C GLY A 23 16.76 -24.65 -4.08
N VAL A 24 17.00 -24.68 -2.76
CA VAL A 24 16.12 -25.36 -1.79
C VAL A 24 14.71 -24.73 -1.76
N LEU A 25 14.61 -23.41 -1.93
CA LEU A 25 13.32 -22.72 -2.05
C LEU A 25 12.60 -22.99 -3.37
N GLY A 26 13.22 -23.74 -4.28
CA GLY A 26 12.62 -24.22 -5.52
C GLY A 26 11.79 -25.50 -5.36
N PHE A 27 11.83 -26.18 -4.21
CA PHE A 27 11.05 -27.39 -3.96
C PHE A 27 9.63 -27.08 -3.49
N SER A 28 8.68 -27.96 -3.81
CA SER A 28 7.34 -27.94 -3.24
C SER A 28 7.38 -28.26 -1.73
N ALA A 29 6.36 -27.83 -0.98
CA ALA A 29 6.34 -27.96 0.49
C ALA A 29 6.34 -29.44 0.96
N ASP A 30 5.81 -30.33 0.14
CA ASP A 30 5.81 -31.79 0.33
C ASP A 30 7.08 -32.48 -0.22
N LEU A 31 8.01 -31.71 -0.80
CA LEU A 31 9.27 -32.19 -1.38
C LEU A 31 9.11 -33.20 -2.52
N THR A 32 7.93 -33.27 -3.13
CA THR A 32 7.63 -34.21 -4.23
C THR A 32 7.97 -33.67 -5.62
N GLY A 33 8.20 -32.35 -5.74
CA GLY A 33 8.52 -31.74 -7.01
C GLY A 33 9.11 -30.33 -6.89
N PHE A 34 9.19 -29.65 -8.03
CA PHE A 34 9.67 -28.28 -8.13
C PHE A 34 8.51 -27.29 -8.22
N LEU A 35 8.70 -26.11 -7.66
CA LEU A 35 7.78 -25.00 -7.80
C LEU A 35 7.73 -24.50 -9.26
N PRO A 36 6.55 -24.10 -9.75
CA PRO A 36 6.44 -23.37 -11.02
C PRO A 36 7.31 -22.12 -11.03
N ALA A 37 7.77 -21.67 -12.19
CA ALA A 37 8.70 -20.54 -12.31
C ALA A 37 8.13 -19.26 -11.66
N ARG A 38 6.83 -19.02 -11.81
CA ARG A 38 6.09 -17.91 -11.17
C ARG A 38 6.12 -17.93 -9.63
N SER A 39 6.12 -19.12 -9.02
CA SER A 39 6.20 -19.27 -7.56
C SER A 39 7.65 -19.13 -7.09
N TYR A 40 8.59 -19.78 -7.78
CA TYR A 40 10.01 -19.71 -7.44
C TYR A 40 10.59 -18.30 -7.57
N THR A 41 10.24 -17.58 -8.63
CA THR A 41 10.67 -16.17 -8.83
C THR A 41 10.20 -15.23 -7.73
N SER A 42 9.12 -15.57 -7.02
CA SER A 42 8.67 -14.80 -5.85
C SER A 42 9.65 -14.96 -4.67
N ASN A 43 10.18 -16.17 -4.45
CA ASN A 43 11.21 -16.45 -3.45
C ASN A 43 12.53 -15.72 -3.79
N LEU A 44 12.96 -15.80 -5.05
CA LEU A 44 14.14 -15.05 -5.53
C LEU A 44 13.99 -13.54 -5.34
N ALA A 45 12.83 -12.99 -5.69
CA ALA A 45 12.56 -11.56 -5.52
C ALA A 45 12.63 -11.12 -4.05
N ALA A 46 12.17 -11.96 -3.12
CA ALA A 46 12.29 -11.70 -1.68
C ALA A 46 13.76 -11.69 -1.23
N LEU A 47 14.55 -12.69 -1.63
CA LEU A 47 15.99 -12.75 -1.31
C LEU A 47 16.76 -11.54 -1.88
N ILE A 48 16.48 -11.15 -3.13
CA ILE A 48 17.07 -9.96 -3.77
C ILE A 48 16.68 -8.69 -3.01
N TYR A 49 15.42 -8.57 -2.58
CA TYR A 49 14.96 -7.41 -1.81
C TYR A 49 15.69 -7.31 -0.46
N ILE A 50 15.80 -8.41 0.28
CA ILE A 50 16.53 -8.47 1.54
C ILE A 50 18.00 -8.08 1.33
N GLN A 51 18.66 -8.64 0.30
CA GLN A 51 20.03 -8.27 -0.02
C GLN A 51 20.18 -6.77 -0.34
N ARG A 52 19.26 -6.16 -1.10
CA ARG A 52 19.29 -4.71 -1.36
C ARG A 52 19.25 -3.90 -0.07
N LEU A 53 18.41 -4.29 0.89
CA LEU A 53 18.35 -3.63 2.20
C LEU A 53 19.65 -3.82 2.99
N LEU A 54 20.19 -5.04 3.01
CA LEU A 54 21.46 -5.35 3.68
C LEU A 54 22.63 -4.57 3.07
N PHE A 55 22.75 -4.53 1.74
CA PHE A 55 23.78 -3.75 1.05
C PHE A 55 23.60 -2.24 1.24
N LEU A 56 22.36 -1.74 1.33
CA LEU A 56 22.12 -0.34 1.63
C LEU A 56 22.59 0.02 3.04
N GLU A 57 22.26 -0.80 4.04
CA GLU A 57 22.74 -0.60 5.41
C GLU A 57 24.25 -0.80 5.49
N TYR A 58 24.82 -1.79 4.79
CA TYR A 58 26.27 -2.01 4.74
C TYR A 58 27.03 -0.82 4.12
N ALA A 59 26.51 -0.27 3.03
CA ALA A 59 27.12 0.86 2.33
C ALA A 59 26.93 2.18 3.10
N LEU A 60 25.74 2.43 3.65
CA LEU A 60 25.37 3.72 4.23
C LEU A 60 24.66 3.58 5.60
N PRO A 61 25.33 2.97 6.59
CA PRO A 61 24.68 2.67 7.85
C PRO A 61 24.36 3.95 8.64
N ALA A 62 23.18 4.01 9.23
CA ALA A 62 22.74 5.19 9.98
C ALA A 62 23.60 5.40 11.24
N GLN A 63 24.05 4.31 11.85
CA GLN A 63 24.94 4.23 13.01
C GLN A 63 26.13 3.32 12.71
N GLY A 64 27.26 3.47 13.40
CA GLY A 64 28.39 2.56 13.23
C GLY A 64 28.11 1.21 13.88
N TYR A 65 28.71 0.14 13.35
CA TYR A 65 28.72 -1.19 13.94
C TYR A 65 30.15 -1.59 14.35
N PRO A 66 30.63 -1.20 15.56
CA PRO A 66 32.01 -1.44 15.98
C PRO A 66 32.41 -2.92 15.95
N ARG A 67 31.50 -3.82 16.35
CA ARG A 67 31.73 -5.27 16.36
C ARG A 67 31.91 -5.88 14.97
N LEU A 68 31.40 -5.21 13.94
CA LEU A 68 31.50 -5.65 12.55
C LEU A 68 32.56 -4.85 11.77
N GLY A 69 33.25 -3.90 12.41
CA GLY A 69 34.18 -3.00 11.73
C GLY A 69 33.53 -2.04 10.74
N ILE A 70 32.20 -1.86 10.78
CA ILE A 70 31.50 -1.01 9.80
C ILE A 70 31.33 0.40 10.36
N ALA A 71 31.98 1.37 9.72
CA ALA A 71 31.85 2.77 10.09
C ALA A 71 30.49 3.35 9.65
N ARG A 72 29.94 4.24 10.48
CA ARG A 72 28.76 5.07 10.19
C ARG A 72 28.90 5.76 8.82
N ARG A 73 27.78 6.00 8.13
CA ARG A 73 27.79 6.76 6.87
C ARG A 73 28.44 8.15 7.05
N PRO A 74 29.29 8.60 6.12
CA PRO A 74 29.89 9.93 6.15
C PRO A 74 28.85 11.01 5.84
N ARG A 75 29.13 12.27 6.24
CA ARG A 75 28.24 13.41 5.92
C ARG A 75 28.26 13.77 4.42
N THR A 76 29.39 13.57 3.76
CA THR A 76 29.60 13.82 2.33
C THR A 76 30.10 12.53 1.64
N GLY A 77 30.04 12.46 0.31
CA GLY A 77 30.57 11.31 -0.45
C GLY A 77 29.77 10.00 -0.35
N GLN A 78 28.54 10.06 0.17
CA GLN A 78 27.68 8.86 0.34
C GLN A 78 27.41 8.14 -0.99
N ILE A 79 27.22 8.89 -2.08
CA ILE A 79 26.97 8.31 -3.41
C ILE A 79 28.17 7.49 -3.88
N ALA A 80 29.39 7.99 -3.71
CA ALA A 80 30.60 7.27 -4.11
C ALA A 80 30.75 5.96 -3.32
N ARG A 81 30.53 6.01 -1.99
CA ARG A 81 30.56 4.81 -1.14
C ARG A 81 29.52 3.77 -1.56
N LEU A 82 28.28 4.21 -1.86
CA LEU A 82 27.24 3.33 -2.38
C LEU A 82 27.60 2.74 -3.74
N GLN A 83 28.21 3.54 -4.61
CA GLN A 83 28.57 3.11 -5.95
C GLN A 83 29.67 2.05 -5.95
N ASN A 84 30.65 2.14 -5.05
CA ASN A 84 31.68 1.11 -4.89
C ASN A 84 31.06 -0.25 -4.55
N ILE A 85 30.22 -0.30 -3.50
CA ILE A 85 29.51 -1.53 -3.10
C ILE A 85 28.60 -2.03 -4.22
N ARG A 86 27.92 -1.13 -4.93
CA ARG A 86 27.07 -1.50 -6.07
C ARG A 86 27.88 -2.16 -7.18
N GLN A 87 29.02 -1.58 -7.58
CA GLN A 87 29.85 -2.12 -8.65
C GLN A 87 30.44 -3.47 -8.28
N GLU A 88 30.83 -3.64 -7.02
CA GLU A 88 31.44 -4.86 -6.51
C GLU A 88 30.45 -6.03 -6.40
N TYR A 89 29.19 -5.79 -6.00
CA TYR A 89 28.27 -6.89 -5.70
C TYR A 89 26.93 -6.88 -6.45
N LEU A 90 26.47 -5.73 -6.97
CA LEU A 90 25.08 -5.56 -7.44
C LEU A 90 24.94 -5.38 -8.95
N VAL A 91 26.05 -5.42 -9.68
CA VAL A 91 26.09 -5.26 -11.14
C VAL A 91 26.25 -6.61 -11.83
N LEU A 92 25.72 -6.74 -13.05
CA LEU A 92 25.91 -7.91 -13.90
C LEU A 92 27.42 -8.22 -14.05
N GLY A 93 27.80 -9.49 -13.89
CA GLY A 93 29.20 -9.91 -13.96
C GLY A 93 30.02 -9.67 -12.69
N SER A 94 29.41 -9.25 -11.58
CA SER A 94 30.09 -9.12 -10.28
C SER A 94 30.50 -10.45 -9.65
N GLN A 95 30.05 -11.59 -10.19
CA GLN A 95 30.28 -12.93 -9.62
C GLN A 95 29.88 -13.01 -8.14
N SER A 96 28.75 -12.38 -7.80
CA SER A 96 28.22 -12.35 -6.45
C SER A 96 26.95 -13.20 -6.36
N PRO A 97 26.57 -13.65 -5.14
CA PRO A 97 25.27 -14.30 -4.93
C PRO A 97 24.09 -13.45 -5.40
N PHE A 98 24.20 -12.12 -5.30
CA PHE A 98 23.15 -11.21 -5.74
C PHE A 98 22.95 -11.27 -7.25
N GLU A 99 24.04 -11.24 -8.00
CA GLU A 99 24.02 -11.23 -9.46
C GLU A 99 23.43 -12.52 -10.01
N GLU A 100 23.83 -13.67 -9.46
CA GLU A 100 23.27 -14.97 -9.83
C GLU A 100 21.76 -15.04 -9.55
N LEU A 101 21.33 -14.66 -8.35
CA LEU A 101 19.91 -14.66 -7.99
C LEU A 101 19.10 -13.73 -8.91
N PHE A 102 19.67 -12.60 -9.31
CA PHE A 102 19.03 -11.69 -10.26
C PHE A 102 18.95 -12.31 -11.66
N SER A 103 20.00 -12.97 -12.13
CA SER A 103 20.02 -13.71 -13.40
C SER A 103 18.97 -14.83 -13.41
N LEU A 104 18.90 -15.65 -12.35
CA LEU A 104 17.86 -16.66 -12.15
C LEU A 104 16.45 -16.06 -12.14
N LEU A 105 16.26 -14.90 -11.49
CA LEU A 105 14.97 -14.21 -11.47
C LEU A 105 14.53 -13.78 -12.88
N VAL A 106 15.44 -13.22 -13.67
CA VAL A 106 15.16 -12.78 -15.04
C VAL A 106 14.83 -13.98 -15.92
N PHE A 107 15.61 -15.06 -15.81
CA PHE A 107 15.36 -16.31 -16.53
C PHE A 107 14.00 -16.93 -16.15
N GLY A 108 13.73 -17.07 -14.86
CA GLY A 108 12.45 -17.59 -14.37
C GLY A 108 11.25 -16.74 -14.77
N ARG A 109 11.40 -15.42 -14.89
CA ARG A 109 10.35 -14.53 -15.41
C ARG A 109 10.06 -14.75 -16.89
N ALA A 110 11.09 -15.02 -17.69
CA ALA A 110 10.91 -15.35 -19.11
C ALA A 110 10.09 -16.65 -19.25
N ILE A 111 10.43 -17.68 -18.45
CA ILE A 111 9.66 -18.94 -18.40
C ILE A 111 8.24 -18.68 -17.92
N ALA A 112 8.06 -17.98 -16.80
CA ALA A 112 6.74 -17.68 -16.23
C ALA A 112 5.84 -16.88 -17.20
N GLY A 113 6.42 -16.07 -18.10
CA GLY A 113 5.67 -15.38 -19.14
C GLY A 113 5.14 -16.30 -20.25
N SER A 114 5.75 -17.48 -20.42
CA SER A 114 5.32 -18.52 -21.36
C SER A 114 4.48 -19.64 -20.71
N GLU A 115 4.48 -19.75 -19.38
CA GLU A 115 3.63 -20.68 -18.65
C GLU A 115 2.14 -20.28 -18.76
N THR A 116 1.26 -21.27 -18.93
CA THR A 116 -0.18 -21.04 -18.88
C THR A 116 -0.56 -20.40 -17.54
N PRO A 117 -1.30 -19.27 -17.53
CA PRO A 117 -1.75 -18.64 -16.30
C PRO A 117 -2.43 -19.66 -15.38
N ALA A 118 -2.15 -19.59 -14.08
CA ALA A 118 -2.90 -20.38 -13.11
C ALA A 118 -4.39 -20.02 -13.24
N PHE A 119 -5.27 -21.03 -13.29
CA PHE A 119 -6.69 -20.81 -13.03
C PHE A 119 -6.84 -20.43 -11.55
N LEU A 120 -6.73 -19.13 -11.27
CA LEU A 120 -6.79 -18.60 -9.91
C LEU A 120 -8.21 -18.64 -9.35
N LEU A 121 -9.19 -18.48 -10.23
CA LEU A 121 -10.62 -18.46 -9.91
C LEU A 121 -11.32 -19.56 -10.70
N LYS A 122 -12.11 -20.37 -10.01
CA LYS A 122 -13.07 -21.29 -10.61
C LYS A 122 -14.47 -20.77 -10.30
N TRP A 123 -15.40 -20.98 -11.20
CA TRP A 123 -16.81 -20.69 -10.99
C TRP A 123 -17.57 -22.01 -10.93
N SER A 124 -18.58 -22.08 -10.06
CA SER A 124 -19.61 -23.11 -10.15
C SER A 124 -20.37 -22.99 -11.48
N ASP A 125 -20.97 -24.10 -11.92
CA ASP A 125 -21.70 -24.16 -13.20
C ASP A 125 -22.88 -23.17 -13.29
N ASP A 126 -23.46 -22.81 -12.13
CA ASP A 126 -24.53 -21.81 -12.01
C ASP A 126 -24.03 -20.35 -11.96
N GLY A 127 -22.71 -20.15 -11.98
CA GLY A 127 -22.07 -18.85 -11.87
C GLY A 127 -22.28 -18.12 -10.53
N GLN A 128 -22.79 -18.79 -9.50
CA GLN A 128 -23.05 -18.15 -8.19
C GLN A 128 -21.90 -18.23 -7.21
N THR A 129 -20.92 -19.10 -7.44
CA THR A 129 -19.87 -19.39 -6.46
C THR A 129 -18.48 -19.33 -7.10
N PRO A 130 -17.79 -18.18 -7.01
CA PRO A 130 -16.36 -18.12 -7.25
C PRO A 130 -15.57 -18.80 -6.12
N SER A 131 -14.60 -19.64 -6.48
CA SER A 131 -13.61 -20.21 -5.57
C SER A 131 -12.19 -19.83 -6.00
N HIS A 132 -11.35 -19.45 -5.03
CA HIS A 132 -9.93 -19.21 -5.24
C HIS A 132 -9.11 -20.32 -4.57
N ARG A 133 -8.33 -21.05 -5.38
CA ARG A 133 -7.49 -22.18 -4.95
C ARG A 133 -8.22 -23.22 -4.10
N ASP A 134 -9.51 -23.42 -4.35
CA ASP A 134 -10.41 -24.35 -3.63
C ASP A 134 -10.59 -24.09 -2.11
N ASP A 135 -9.80 -23.21 -1.49
CA ASP A 135 -9.88 -22.86 -0.06
C ASP A 135 -10.79 -21.66 0.24
N THR A 136 -10.88 -20.71 -0.69
CA THR A 136 -11.66 -19.48 -0.48
C THR A 136 -12.87 -19.50 -1.39
N VAL A 137 -14.04 -19.77 -0.81
CA VAL A 137 -15.33 -19.84 -1.51
C VAL A 137 -16.16 -18.64 -1.12
N ALA A 138 -16.68 -17.90 -2.09
CA ALA A 138 -17.58 -16.78 -1.85
C ALA A 138 -18.86 -16.95 -2.67
N HIS A 139 -20.02 -16.80 -2.05
CA HIS A 139 -21.29 -16.81 -2.79
C HIS A 139 -21.60 -15.40 -3.32
N MET A 140 -22.14 -15.28 -4.53
CA MET A 140 -22.45 -13.99 -5.14
C MET A 140 -23.49 -13.17 -4.35
N GLU A 141 -24.36 -13.82 -3.56
CA GLU A 141 -25.23 -13.12 -2.61
C GLU A 141 -24.43 -12.41 -1.49
N GLN A 142 -23.41 -13.08 -0.95
CA GLN A 142 -22.53 -12.51 0.07
C GLN A 142 -21.69 -11.40 -0.53
N PHE A 143 -21.16 -11.61 -1.74
CA PHE A 143 -20.39 -10.60 -2.47
C PHE A 143 -21.21 -9.32 -2.71
N ARG A 144 -22.47 -9.44 -3.14
CA ARG A 144 -23.37 -8.28 -3.33
C ARG A 144 -23.70 -7.55 -2.02
N ARG A 145 -23.67 -8.23 -0.88
CA ARG A 145 -23.85 -7.63 0.45
C ARG A 145 -22.58 -7.00 1.03
N LEU A 146 -21.41 -7.36 0.51
CA LEU A 146 -20.12 -6.93 1.03
C LEU A 146 -19.97 -5.40 1.13
N PRO A 147 -20.37 -4.58 0.12
CA PRO A 147 -20.29 -3.13 0.26
C PRO A 147 -21.11 -2.58 1.43
N LYS A 148 -22.30 -3.14 1.66
CA LYS A 148 -23.17 -2.74 2.78
C LYS A 148 -22.54 -3.13 4.12
N ALA A 149 -22.01 -4.36 4.23
CA ALA A 149 -21.33 -4.83 5.44
C ALA A 149 -20.07 -3.99 5.75
N LEU A 150 -19.31 -3.60 4.73
CA LEU A 150 -18.17 -2.70 4.91
C LEU A 150 -18.62 -1.30 5.33
N LEU A 151 -19.72 -0.77 4.79
CA LEU A 151 -20.26 0.54 5.19
C LEU A 151 -20.66 0.54 6.66
N GLU A 152 -21.45 -0.44 7.10
CA GLU A 152 -21.85 -0.61 8.51
C GLU A 152 -20.62 -0.72 9.42
N ARG A 153 -19.59 -1.45 8.98
CA ARG A 153 -18.34 -1.57 9.72
C ARG A 153 -17.57 -0.26 9.79
N ALA A 154 -17.52 0.50 8.70
CA ALA A 154 -16.86 1.81 8.65
C ALA A 154 -17.55 2.80 9.58
N GLU A 155 -18.88 2.85 9.56
CA GLU A 155 -19.69 3.72 10.43
C GLU A 155 -19.45 3.39 11.91
N SER A 156 -19.47 2.11 12.28
CA SER A 156 -19.20 1.67 13.65
C SER A 156 -17.78 2.01 14.12
N LEU A 157 -16.78 1.81 13.25
CA LEU A 157 -15.39 2.17 13.56
C LEU A 157 -15.22 3.69 13.68
N CYS A 158 -15.83 4.45 12.77
CA CYS A 158 -15.82 5.91 12.79
C CYS A 158 -16.44 6.44 14.08
N GLU A 159 -17.62 5.95 14.47
CA GLU A 159 -18.29 6.38 15.71
C GLU A 159 -17.43 6.10 16.96
N GLN A 160 -16.75 4.95 17.00
CA GLN A 160 -15.82 4.62 18.07
C GLN A 160 -14.57 5.52 18.07
N LEU A 161 -13.97 5.76 16.92
CA LEU A 161 -12.77 6.60 16.77
C LEU A 161 -13.07 8.09 17.02
N MET A 162 -14.32 8.49 16.80
CA MET A 162 -14.81 9.85 17.03
C MET A 162 -15.35 10.05 18.44
N TYR A 163 -15.33 9.03 19.32
CA TYR A 163 -15.89 9.11 20.68
C TYR A 163 -17.35 9.62 20.71
N GLY A 164 -18.15 9.17 19.73
CA GLY A 164 -19.54 9.61 19.54
C GLY A 164 -19.70 11.08 19.11
N TRP A 165 -18.60 11.78 18.79
CA TRP A 165 -18.67 13.13 18.25
C TRP A 165 -19.09 13.10 16.78
N LYS A 166 -20.15 13.85 16.48
CA LYS A 166 -20.68 14.01 15.12
C LYS A 166 -20.64 15.50 14.78
N PRO A 167 -19.57 16.01 14.15
CA PRO A 167 -19.57 17.39 13.67
C PRO A 167 -20.69 17.56 12.66
N LEU A 168 -21.42 18.68 12.75
CA LEU A 168 -22.39 19.07 11.72
C LEU A 168 -21.62 19.39 10.44
N CYS A 169 -21.48 18.41 9.57
CA CYS A 169 -20.77 18.53 8.30
C CYS A 169 -21.76 18.23 7.17
N ASP A 170 -22.40 19.28 6.66
CA ASP A 170 -23.13 19.19 5.39
C ASP A 170 -22.12 19.35 4.25
N LEU A 171 -21.89 18.28 3.49
CA LEU A 171 -20.95 18.30 2.36
C LEU A 171 -21.33 19.33 1.28
N PHE A 172 -22.59 19.76 1.17
CA PHE A 172 -22.98 20.84 0.25
C PHE A 172 -22.48 22.21 0.71
N SER A 173 -22.34 22.40 2.02
CA SER A 173 -21.81 23.62 2.63
C SER A 173 -20.28 23.70 2.59
N VAL A 174 -19.60 22.55 2.59
CA VAL A 174 -18.13 22.45 2.58
C VAL A 174 -17.58 23.10 1.32
N LYS A 175 -16.68 24.06 1.51
CA LYS A 175 -15.92 24.72 0.44
C LYS A 175 -14.54 24.09 0.30
N ASP A 176 -14.15 23.84 -0.94
CA ASP A 176 -12.82 23.39 -1.27
C ASP A 176 -12.25 24.23 -2.41
N ASP A 177 -10.93 24.44 -2.39
CA ASP A 177 -10.18 25.01 -3.49
C ASP A 177 -9.31 23.92 -4.10
N MET A 178 -9.84 23.30 -5.16
CA MET A 178 -9.16 22.20 -5.87
C MET A 178 -7.90 22.67 -6.61
N SER A 179 -7.75 23.98 -6.85
CA SER A 179 -6.57 24.57 -7.51
C SER A 179 -5.46 24.91 -6.51
N ASN A 180 -5.76 24.93 -5.21
CA ASN A 180 -4.81 25.30 -4.18
C ASN A 180 -3.69 24.26 -4.06
N ARG A 181 -2.45 24.72 -4.26
CA ARG A 181 -1.21 23.91 -4.15
C ARG A 181 -0.40 24.22 -2.88
N THR A 182 -0.90 25.07 -1.99
CA THR A 182 -0.20 25.50 -0.78
C THR A 182 0.09 24.29 0.11
N HIS A 183 1.33 24.18 0.58
CA HIS A 183 1.75 23.11 1.48
C HIS A 183 0.88 23.07 2.74
N GLY A 184 0.38 21.89 3.09
CA GLY A 184 -0.48 21.65 4.25
C GLY A 184 -1.96 21.90 4.02
N PHE A 185 -2.36 22.50 2.89
CA PHE A 185 -3.76 22.83 2.62
C PHE A 185 -4.62 21.58 2.34
N SER A 186 -5.85 21.62 2.81
CA SER A 186 -6.97 20.70 2.58
C SER A 186 -8.27 21.47 2.79
N PHE A 187 -9.42 20.95 2.35
CA PHE A 187 -10.72 21.55 2.64
C PHE A 187 -10.96 21.74 4.15
N VAL A 188 -10.35 20.91 5.00
CA VAL A 188 -10.37 21.07 6.47
C VAL A 188 -9.82 22.42 6.91
N ASN A 189 -8.84 22.96 6.18
CA ASN A 189 -8.20 24.24 6.48
C ASN A 189 -8.87 25.43 5.78
N HIS A 190 -9.90 25.20 4.97
CA HIS A 190 -10.59 26.29 4.29
C HIS A 190 -11.35 27.16 5.31
N PRO A 191 -11.13 28.49 5.36
CA PRO A 191 -11.68 29.36 6.41
C PRO A 191 -13.20 29.29 6.56
N LYS A 192 -13.93 29.10 5.45
CA LYS A 192 -15.40 29.02 5.45
C LYS A 192 -15.97 27.72 6.06
N ASN A 193 -15.13 26.72 6.36
CA ASN A 193 -15.61 25.43 6.84
C ASN A 193 -15.58 25.32 8.37
N GLY A 194 -14.78 26.13 9.06
CA GLY A 194 -14.66 26.05 10.53
C GLY A 194 -14.09 24.72 11.05
N LEU A 195 -13.44 23.92 10.20
CA LEU A 195 -12.92 22.59 10.54
C LEU A 195 -11.45 22.58 10.98
N ALA A 196 -10.76 23.72 10.96
CA ALA A 196 -9.32 23.78 11.24
C ALA A 196 -8.98 23.28 12.66
N GLU A 197 -9.87 23.55 13.62
CA GLU A 197 -9.71 23.22 15.04
C GLU A 197 -10.58 22.03 15.49
N ALA A 198 -11.36 21.44 14.57
CA ALA A 198 -12.21 20.27 14.81
C ALA A 198 -11.49 19.12 15.53
N TYR A 199 -10.20 18.92 15.24
CA TYR A 199 -9.40 17.87 15.87
C TYR A 199 -9.15 18.11 17.37
N LEU A 200 -9.21 19.36 17.84
CA LEU A 200 -9.05 19.70 19.27
C LEU A 200 -10.24 19.19 20.08
N GLU A 201 -11.47 19.34 19.57
CA GLU A 201 -12.68 18.79 20.17
C GLU A 201 -12.62 17.25 20.25
N LEU A 202 -12.19 16.62 19.16
CA LEU A 202 -11.98 15.18 19.14
C LEU A 202 -10.90 14.75 20.16
N SER A 203 -9.80 15.48 20.22
CA SER A 203 -8.70 15.20 21.16
C SER A 203 -9.14 15.35 22.61
N LEU A 204 -9.93 16.38 22.91
CA LEU A 204 -10.52 16.61 24.22
C LEU A 204 -11.43 15.44 24.61
N LYS A 205 -12.36 15.03 23.73
CA LYS A 205 -13.22 13.87 23.96
C LYS A 205 -12.45 12.56 24.11
N ALA A 206 -11.39 12.37 23.33
CA ALA A 206 -10.54 11.19 23.42
C ALA A 206 -9.83 11.11 24.78
N CYS A 207 -9.53 12.26 25.40
CA CYS A 207 -8.89 12.32 26.72
C CYS A 207 -9.89 12.30 27.88
N THR A 208 -11.09 12.86 27.71
CA THR A 208 -12.10 12.99 28.77
C THR A 208 -13.20 11.93 28.73
N GLY A 209 -13.26 11.14 27.65
CA GLY A 209 -14.28 10.13 27.43
C GLY A 209 -14.33 9.08 28.55
N GLN A 210 -15.54 8.67 28.93
CA GLN A 210 -15.73 7.62 29.93
C GLN A 210 -15.26 6.25 29.44
N VAL A 211 -15.46 5.97 28.14
CA VAL A 211 -15.11 4.71 27.50
C VAL A 211 -13.71 4.81 26.89
N ASN A 212 -12.75 4.04 27.43
CA ASN A 212 -11.37 3.94 26.93
C ASN A 212 -10.67 5.28 26.63
N PRO A 213 -10.54 6.19 27.61
CA PRO A 213 -9.83 7.44 27.40
C PRO A 213 -8.35 7.19 27.11
N LEU A 214 -7.80 7.98 26.18
CA LEU A 214 -6.39 7.92 25.79
C LEU A 214 -5.47 8.44 26.90
N SER A 215 -5.97 9.33 27.77
CA SER A 215 -5.24 9.89 28.90
C SER A 215 -6.09 9.87 30.16
N ARG A 216 -5.48 9.62 31.32
CA ARG A 216 -6.13 9.76 32.63
C ARG A 216 -5.19 10.48 33.58
N LYS A 217 -5.68 11.54 34.23
CA LYS A 217 -4.92 12.33 35.22
C LYS A 217 -3.53 12.77 34.71
N GLY A 218 -3.44 13.18 33.45
CA GLY A 218 -2.20 13.63 32.81
C GLY A 218 -1.23 12.51 32.39
N ARG A 219 -1.63 11.23 32.49
CA ARG A 219 -0.83 10.08 32.01
C ARG A 219 -1.50 9.40 30.84
N TRP A 220 -0.72 9.13 29.79
CA TRP A 220 -1.15 8.38 28.62
C TRP A 220 -1.42 6.92 28.94
N ASN A 221 -2.54 6.40 28.46
CA ASN A 221 -2.89 4.99 28.53
C ASN A 221 -2.42 4.29 27.26
N GLN A 222 -1.22 3.72 27.30
CA GLN A 222 -0.61 3.05 26.15
C GLN A 222 -1.51 1.96 25.54
N LYS A 223 -2.20 1.16 26.37
CA LYS A 223 -3.10 0.12 25.89
C LYS A 223 -4.28 0.69 25.10
N ALA A 224 -4.88 1.78 25.57
CA ALA A 224 -5.96 2.47 24.87
C ALA A 224 -5.48 3.10 23.56
N ILE A 225 -4.28 3.71 23.56
CA ILE A 225 -3.67 4.29 22.35
C ILE A 225 -3.42 3.21 21.30
N LEU A 226 -2.81 2.09 21.68
CA LEU A 226 -2.57 0.98 20.75
C LEU A 226 -3.88 0.41 20.19
N ALA A 227 -4.91 0.29 21.03
CA ALA A 227 -6.24 -0.13 20.58
C ALA A 227 -6.90 0.89 19.63
N TYR A 228 -6.71 2.19 19.87
CA TYR A 228 -7.18 3.25 18.99
C TYR A 228 -6.48 3.18 17.62
N LEU A 229 -5.16 3.06 17.59
CA LEU A 229 -4.37 2.93 16.36
C LEU A 229 -4.79 1.70 15.55
N LYS A 230 -5.04 0.56 16.21
CA LYS A 230 -5.54 -0.65 15.55
C LYS A 230 -6.93 -0.46 14.92
N LYS A 231 -7.80 0.34 15.56
CA LYS A 231 -9.12 0.68 14.99
C LYS A 231 -9.00 1.66 13.82
N GLU A 232 -8.08 2.61 13.90
CA GLU A 232 -7.78 3.53 12.79
C GLU A 232 -7.27 2.76 11.57
N GLU A 233 -6.35 1.82 11.76
CA GLU A 233 -5.86 0.94 10.72
C GLU A 233 -7.00 0.12 10.09
N ALA A 234 -7.84 -0.51 10.91
CA ALA A 234 -9.03 -1.23 10.43
C ALA A 234 -10.01 -0.32 9.67
N LEU A 235 -10.21 0.93 10.10
CA LEU A 235 -11.07 1.88 9.37
C LEU A 235 -10.49 2.18 8.00
N ARG A 236 -9.17 2.41 7.87
CA ARG A 236 -8.52 2.64 6.58
C ARG A 236 -8.64 1.44 5.64
N GLU A 237 -8.50 0.22 6.16
CA GLU A 237 -8.67 -1.00 5.37
C GLU A 237 -10.10 -1.11 4.82
N VAL A 238 -11.10 -0.88 5.68
CA VAL A 238 -12.51 -0.90 5.29
C VAL A 238 -12.83 0.19 4.26
N LEU A 239 -12.34 1.42 4.48
CA LEU A 239 -12.48 2.52 3.53
C LEU A 239 -11.81 2.19 2.19
N SER A 240 -10.64 1.56 2.20
CA SER A 240 -9.97 1.11 0.97
C SER A 240 -10.82 0.09 0.21
N GLY A 241 -11.43 -0.87 0.93
CA GLY A 241 -12.38 -1.83 0.34
C GLY A 241 -13.61 -1.15 -0.26
N LEU A 242 -14.20 -0.19 0.44
CA LEU A 242 -15.32 0.60 -0.08
C LEU A 242 -14.92 1.37 -1.34
N MET A 243 -13.79 2.07 -1.32
CA MET A 243 -13.28 2.84 -2.45
C MET A 243 -13.00 1.96 -3.68
N LEU A 244 -12.59 0.71 -3.47
CA LEU A 244 -12.37 -0.26 -4.55
C LEU A 244 -13.68 -0.78 -5.17
N MET A 245 -14.74 -0.94 -4.36
CA MET A 245 -15.98 -1.63 -4.78
C MET A 245 -17.10 -0.69 -5.21
N THR A 246 -17.20 0.51 -4.63
CA THR A 246 -18.36 1.40 -4.85
C THR A 246 -18.08 2.52 -5.84
N CYS A 247 -16.83 2.69 -6.23
CA CYS A 247 -16.39 3.76 -7.11
C CYS A 247 -16.24 3.19 -8.54
N GLY A 248 -16.65 3.94 -9.57
CA GLY A 248 -16.72 3.45 -10.95
C GLY A 248 -15.39 3.10 -11.64
N GLY A 249 -14.25 3.32 -10.99
CA GLY A 249 -12.92 2.95 -11.49
C GLY A 249 -12.22 2.08 -10.45
N GLN A 250 -11.48 1.06 -10.89
CA GLN A 250 -10.66 0.24 -10.00
C GLN A 250 -9.26 0.86 -9.88
N PRO A 251 -8.96 1.64 -8.82
CA PRO A 251 -7.60 2.12 -8.59
C PRO A 251 -6.68 0.93 -8.32
N ARG A 252 -5.41 1.03 -8.72
CA ARG A 252 -4.42 0.04 -8.30
C ARG A 252 -4.23 0.15 -6.80
N SER A 253 -4.08 -0.99 -6.12
CA SER A 253 -3.88 -1.02 -4.66
C SER A 253 -2.77 -0.07 -4.18
N PRO A 254 -1.58 0.02 -4.82
CA PRO A 254 -0.55 0.98 -4.40
C PRO A 254 -0.98 2.43 -4.53
N ASP A 255 -1.81 2.76 -5.52
CA ASP A 255 -2.26 4.14 -5.74
C ASP A 255 -3.31 4.54 -4.69
N LEU A 256 -4.17 3.59 -4.29
CA LEU A 256 -5.17 3.77 -3.25
C LEU A 256 -4.53 3.91 -1.86
N LEU A 257 -3.50 3.11 -1.56
CA LEU A 257 -2.77 3.18 -0.29
C LEU A 257 -1.91 4.45 -0.15
N ASN A 258 -1.76 5.24 -1.22
CA ASN A 258 -1.00 6.49 -1.24
C ASN A 258 -1.88 7.75 -1.31
N ILE A 259 -3.15 7.64 -0.92
CA ILE A 259 -4.06 8.80 -0.84
C ILE A 259 -3.55 9.80 0.19
N ARG A 260 -3.53 11.08 -0.20
CA ARG A 260 -3.14 12.20 0.66
C ARG A 260 -4.35 13.04 1.05
N VAL A 261 -4.44 13.38 2.33
CA VAL A 261 -5.50 14.28 2.85
C VAL A 261 -5.13 15.76 2.70
N ARG A 262 -3.83 16.08 2.69
CA ARG A 262 -3.29 17.45 2.60
C ARG A 262 -2.23 17.55 1.51
N ASN A 263 -2.08 18.74 0.96
CA ASN A 263 -1.01 19.07 0.02
C ASN A 263 0.36 18.89 0.67
N HIS A 264 1.26 18.21 -0.02
CA HIS A 264 2.67 18.11 0.30
C HIS A 264 3.48 19.10 -0.55
N ARG A 265 4.75 19.32 -0.20
CA ARG A 265 5.64 20.27 -0.93
C ARG A 265 5.86 19.87 -2.40
N THR A 266 5.78 18.58 -2.67
CA THR A 266 6.10 17.97 -3.97
C THR A 266 4.92 17.28 -4.63
N SER A 267 3.75 17.28 -3.99
CA SER A 267 2.56 16.62 -4.51
C SER A 267 1.29 17.18 -3.87
N GLU A 268 0.23 17.36 -4.64
CA GLU A 268 -1.07 17.79 -4.12
C GLU A 268 -1.75 16.65 -3.36
N ARG A 269 -2.82 17.00 -2.64
CA ARG A 269 -3.71 16.05 -1.99
C ARG A 269 -4.45 15.17 -3.00
N SER A 270 -5.02 14.08 -2.50
CA SER A 270 -5.85 13.16 -3.26
C SER A 270 -7.33 13.35 -2.97
N LEU A 271 -7.71 13.92 -1.82
CA LEU A 271 -9.10 14.07 -1.42
C LEU A 271 -9.58 15.51 -1.64
N TYR A 272 -10.77 15.64 -2.24
CA TYR A 272 -11.41 16.90 -2.59
C TYR A 272 -12.90 16.85 -2.28
N VAL A 273 -13.51 18.02 -2.07
CA VAL A 273 -14.97 18.16 -1.96
C VAL A 273 -15.50 19.10 -3.04
N TYR A 274 -16.51 18.67 -3.77
CA TYR A 274 -17.14 19.49 -4.80
C TYR A 274 -18.64 19.21 -4.87
N ASN A 275 -19.46 20.25 -4.67
CA ASN A 275 -20.92 20.20 -4.81
C ASN A 275 -21.59 19.04 -4.05
N GLY A 276 -21.27 18.87 -2.76
CA GLY A 276 -21.81 17.77 -1.96
C GLY A 276 -21.14 16.41 -2.16
N TYR A 277 -20.22 16.29 -3.13
CA TYR A 277 -19.49 15.06 -3.39
C TYR A 277 -18.09 15.09 -2.80
N MET A 278 -17.73 14.00 -2.14
CA MET A 278 -16.33 13.69 -1.84
C MET A 278 -15.72 13.01 -3.06
N ILE A 279 -14.55 13.49 -3.49
CA ILE A 279 -13.81 13.00 -4.66
C ILE A 279 -12.43 12.56 -4.17
N TYR A 280 -11.97 11.42 -4.68
CA TYR A 280 -10.57 11.04 -4.53
C TYR A 280 -9.89 10.88 -5.89
N VAL A 281 -8.63 11.30 -5.96
CA VAL A 281 -7.79 11.24 -7.16
C VAL A 281 -6.55 10.42 -6.84
N THR A 282 -6.46 9.27 -7.49
CA THR A 282 -5.27 8.42 -7.45
C THR A 282 -4.31 8.81 -8.57
N ARG A 283 -3.01 8.87 -8.24
CA ARG A 283 -1.96 9.18 -9.20
C ARG A 283 -1.36 7.87 -9.70
N SER A 284 -1.83 7.38 -10.84
CA SER A 284 -1.24 6.19 -11.47
C SER A 284 -0.24 6.62 -12.55
N HIS A 285 1.04 6.24 -12.42
CA HIS A 285 2.06 6.58 -13.42
C HIS A 285 2.57 5.30 -14.11
N LYS A 286 1.89 4.88 -15.19
CA LYS A 286 2.28 3.72 -16.02
C LYS A 286 3.72 3.81 -16.54
N ALA A 287 4.24 5.02 -16.78
CA ALA A 287 5.57 5.24 -17.37
C ALA A 287 6.71 5.55 -16.37
N LYS A 288 6.46 5.52 -15.05
CA LYS A 288 7.49 5.93 -14.06
C LYS A 288 8.60 4.90 -14.01
N ARG A 289 8.21 3.63 -14.19
CA ARG A 289 9.08 2.47 -14.23
C ARG A 289 10.10 2.50 -15.38
N SER A 290 9.79 3.20 -16.49
CA SER A 290 10.64 3.25 -17.68
C SER A 290 11.46 4.53 -17.81
N THR A 291 11.01 5.66 -17.25
CA THR A 291 11.63 6.97 -17.53
C THR A 291 12.28 7.66 -16.33
N ASN A 292 11.98 7.24 -15.10
CA ASN A 292 12.52 7.84 -13.87
C ASN A 292 12.36 9.38 -13.75
N VAL A 293 11.46 9.97 -14.54
CA VAL A 293 11.14 11.40 -14.55
C VAL A 293 9.72 11.58 -14.03
N ASP A 294 9.53 12.49 -13.08
CA ASP A 294 8.21 12.97 -12.69
C ASP A 294 7.70 13.92 -13.78
N ARG A 295 6.78 13.43 -14.63
CA ARG A 295 6.01 14.30 -15.53
C ARG A 295 4.65 14.58 -14.91
N GLU A 296 4.07 15.75 -15.24
CA GLU A 296 2.75 16.14 -14.77
C GLU A 296 1.72 15.03 -15.02
N PRO A 297 0.77 14.83 -14.09
CA PRO A 297 -0.20 13.76 -14.21
C PRO A 297 -0.98 13.92 -15.50
N SER A 298 -0.94 12.91 -16.37
CA SER A 298 -2.08 12.68 -17.25
C SER A 298 -3.29 12.53 -16.34
N ILE A 299 -4.27 13.42 -16.45
CA ILE A 299 -5.57 13.29 -15.78
C ILE A 299 -6.27 12.09 -16.44
N SER A 300 -5.83 10.88 -16.10
CA SER A 300 -6.62 9.66 -16.19
C SER A 300 -7.24 9.36 -14.82
N GLY A 301 -7.46 10.41 -14.02
CA GLY A 301 -8.17 10.35 -12.76
C GLY A 301 -9.66 10.42 -13.06
N SER A 302 -10.37 9.34 -12.81
CA SER A 302 -11.82 9.38 -12.76
C SER A 302 -12.22 10.30 -11.60
N ILE A 303 -12.87 11.43 -11.89
CA ILE A 303 -13.57 12.23 -10.88
C ILE A 303 -14.71 11.35 -10.37
N GLN A 304 -14.58 10.80 -9.16
CA GLN A 304 -15.55 9.82 -8.66
C GLN A 304 -16.29 10.40 -7.45
N PRO A 305 -17.57 10.76 -7.62
CA PRO A 305 -18.40 11.21 -6.53
C PRO A 305 -18.72 10.04 -5.58
N ILE A 306 -18.35 10.16 -4.30
CA ILE A 306 -18.87 9.29 -3.25
C ILE A 306 -20.29 9.79 -2.93
N ARG A 307 -21.31 9.01 -3.28
CA ARG A 307 -22.73 9.35 -3.01
C ARG A 307 -23.10 8.99 -1.57
N HIS A 308 -23.81 9.90 -0.90
CA HIS A 308 -24.57 9.60 0.32
C HIS A 308 -25.82 8.76 -0.04
N PRO A 309 -26.24 7.77 0.78
CA PRO A 309 -27.51 7.08 0.58
C PRO A 309 -28.69 7.93 1.09
N GLU A 310 -29.77 7.91 0.29
CA GLU A 310 -31.14 8.45 0.48
C GLU A 310 -31.37 9.93 0.06
N ARG A 311 -32.30 10.26 -0.86
CA ARG A 311 -33.73 9.94 -0.91
C ARG A 311 -34.21 9.61 -2.33
N GLY A 312 -35.23 8.75 -2.43
CA GLY A 312 -35.88 8.41 -3.69
C GLY A 312 -36.53 9.63 -4.34
N GLU A 313 -36.09 9.94 -5.55
CA GLU A 313 -36.89 10.70 -6.50
C GLU A 313 -37.18 9.80 -7.69
N GLY A 314 -38.48 9.53 -7.88
CA GLY A 314 -38.98 8.84 -9.05
C GLY A 314 -38.63 9.65 -10.29
N HIS A 315 -37.99 8.98 -11.24
CA HIS A 315 -37.99 9.44 -12.63
C HIS A 315 -38.56 8.32 -13.49
N THR A 316 -39.85 8.47 -13.77
CA THR A 316 -40.53 7.94 -14.95
C THR A 316 -39.70 8.28 -16.18
N ARG A 317 -39.07 7.27 -16.79
CA ARG A 317 -38.63 7.37 -18.19
C ARG A 317 -39.65 6.67 -19.07
N SER A 318 -40.49 7.50 -19.68
CA SER A 318 -41.24 7.20 -20.89
C SER A 318 -40.30 6.63 -21.95
N ARG A 319 -40.71 5.51 -22.54
CA ARG A 319 -40.16 4.99 -23.79
C ARG A 319 -40.70 5.83 -24.95
N SER A 320 -39.83 6.24 -25.86
CA SER A 320 -40.22 6.61 -27.22
C SER A 320 -39.05 6.32 -28.15
N TYR A 321 -39.27 5.36 -29.05
CA TYR A 321 -38.57 4.94 -30.27
C TYR A 321 -37.05 5.16 -30.39
#